data_AF-A0A7R9SZV3-F1
#
_entry.id   AF-A0A7R9SZV3-F1
#
_cell.length_a   1.000
_cell.length_b   1.000
_cell.length_c   1.000
_cell.angle_alpha   90.00
_cell.angle_beta   90.00
_cell.angle_gamma   90.00
#
_symmetry.space_group_name_H-M   'P 1'
#
loop_
_entity.id
_entity.type
_entity.pdbx_description
1 polymer ?
#
loop_
_entity_poly.entity_id
_entity_poly.type
_entity_poly.pdbx_seq_one_letter_code
_entity_poly.pdbx_strand_id
1 'polypeptide(L)'
;LAHGASAGAAKAAALAAALNAQHAKTSRGPTQSGSHFETELEINDFPQFARYKVTHKDTLVQIMEHTGAAVTAKGQYAAPGRPLAPGDRKLYLLIEGPTERVVKEGKNYVKNIIETAIAKQALPGAAGQPQGRYRI
;
A
#
# COMPACT_ATOMS: atom_id res chain seq x y z
N LEU A 1 -12.41 -12.90 71.21
CA LEU A 1 -12.77 -13.87 70.16
C LEU A 1 -13.20 -13.07 68.93
N ALA A 2 -12.63 -13.41 67.76
CA ALA A 2 -12.52 -12.67 66.48
C ALA A 2 -13.80 -11.97 65.94
N HIS A 3 -13.73 -10.68 65.55
CA HIS A 3 -13.47 -10.09 64.21
C HIS A 3 -14.53 -10.35 63.12
N GLY A 4 -15.23 -9.27 62.72
CA GLY A 4 -16.02 -9.19 61.48
C GLY A 4 -15.24 -8.59 60.31
N ALA A 5 -15.72 -8.86 59.09
CA ALA A 5 -15.48 -8.11 57.83
C ALA A 5 -16.31 -8.82 56.72
N SER A 6 -17.44 -8.28 56.26
CA SER A 6 -17.60 -7.25 55.23
C SER A 6 -17.30 -7.71 53.79
N ALA A 7 -18.36 -7.70 52.98
CA ALA A 7 -18.45 -7.22 51.59
C ALA A 7 -17.17 -7.27 50.73
N GLY A 8 -17.23 -8.02 49.62
CA GLY A 8 -16.20 -7.86 48.58
C GLY A 8 -16.25 -8.80 47.38
N ALA A 9 -17.14 -9.79 47.33
CA ALA A 9 -17.09 -10.82 46.28
C ALA A 9 -17.45 -10.31 44.86
N ALA A 10 -18.00 -9.11 44.71
CA ALA A 10 -18.42 -8.59 43.40
C ALA A 10 -17.35 -7.78 42.64
N LYS A 11 -16.18 -7.50 43.25
CA LYS A 11 -15.17 -6.61 42.64
C LYS A 11 -13.96 -7.31 42.00
N ALA A 12 -13.96 -8.64 41.93
CA ALA A 12 -12.83 -9.40 41.36
C ALA A 12 -12.96 -9.72 39.85
N ALA A 13 -14.18 -9.76 39.30
CA ALA A 13 -14.39 -10.12 37.90
C ALA A 13 -14.19 -8.95 36.91
N ALA A 14 -14.28 -7.70 37.38
CA ALA A 14 -14.20 -6.52 36.51
C ALA A 14 -12.77 -6.11 36.12
N LEU A 15 -11.74 -6.51 36.90
CA LEU A 15 -10.36 -6.16 36.60
C LEU A 15 -9.75 -7.04 35.49
N ALA A 16 -10.23 -8.28 35.33
CA ALA A 16 -9.73 -9.22 34.32
C ALA A 16 -10.10 -8.80 32.88
N ALA A 17 -11.22 -8.11 32.68
CA ALA A 17 -11.65 -7.67 31.35
C ALA A 17 -10.84 -6.47 30.82
N ALA A 18 -10.28 -5.63 31.69
CA ALA A 18 -9.55 -4.43 31.29
C ALA A 18 -8.16 -4.73 30.67
N LEU A 19 -7.53 -5.83 31.08
CA LEU A 19 -6.21 -6.24 30.58
C LEU A 19 -6.26 -6.81 29.15
N ASN A 20 -7.38 -7.45 28.77
CA ASN A 20 -7.53 -8.01 27.41
C ASN A 20 -7.75 -6.93 26.35
N ALA A 21 -8.29 -5.76 26.74
CA ALA A 21 -8.48 -4.63 25.83
C ALA A 21 -7.17 -3.91 25.45
N GLN A 22 -6.10 -4.08 26.24
CA GLN A 22 -4.79 -3.47 25.93
C GLN A 22 -4.03 -4.23 24.85
N HIS A 23 -4.26 -5.53 24.68
CA HIS A 23 -3.57 -6.33 23.65
C HIS A 23 -4.22 -6.28 22.27
N ALA A 24 -5.50 -5.90 22.14
CA ALA A 24 -6.16 -5.78 20.83
C ALA A 24 -5.81 -4.48 20.07
N LYS A 25 -4.98 -3.60 20.65
CA LYS A 25 -4.47 -2.39 19.98
C LYS A 25 -3.04 -2.55 19.45
N THR A 26 -2.52 -3.78 19.38
CA THR A 26 -1.17 -4.06 18.86
C THR A 26 -1.14 -4.63 17.44
N SER A 27 -2.28 -4.70 16.75
CA SER A 27 -2.38 -5.34 15.44
C SER A 27 -2.99 -4.42 14.38
N ARG A 28 -2.41 -3.22 14.19
CA ARG A 28 -2.66 -2.40 13.00
C ARG A 28 -1.63 -1.28 12.74
N GLY A 29 -0.34 -1.60 12.84
CA GLY A 29 0.75 -0.78 12.32
C GLY A 29 1.91 -1.70 11.97
N PRO A 30 2.55 -1.57 10.79
CA PRO A 30 3.39 -2.61 10.25
C PRO A 30 4.58 -2.84 11.18
N THR A 31 4.93 -4.12 11.30
CA THR A 31 6.25 -4.59 11.69
C THR A 31 7.33 -3.57 11.32
N GLN A 32 7.86 -2.85 12.30
CA GLN A 32 9.03 -1.99 12.14
C GLN A 32 10.25 -2.90 11.97
N SER A 33 10.31 -3.59 10.83
CA SER A 33 11.38 -4.49 10.46
C SER A 33 12.38 -3.74 9.60
N GLY A 34 13.13 -2.84 10.25
CA GLY A 34 14.25 -2.14 9.64
C GLY A 34 13.96 -0.69 9.34
N SER A 35 14.91 0.16 9.64
CA SER A 35 14.93 1.61 9.39
C SER A 35 14.98 1.90 7.88
N HIS A 36 13.96 1.49 7.13
CA HIS A 36 13.81 1.80 5.72
C HIS A 36 12.71 2.86 5.56
N PHE A 37 12.94 3.75 4.62
CA PHE A 37 11.99 4.80 4.28
C PHE A 37 10.98 4.24 3.29
N GLU A 38 9.74 4.68 3.40
CA GLU A 38 8.65 4.28 2.51
C GLU A 38 7.95 5.51 1.92
N THR A 39 7.47 5.38 0.69
CA THR A 39 6.59 6.36 0.07
C THR A 39 5.53 5.64 -0.77
N GLU A 40 4.36 6.25 -0.85
CA GLU A 40 3.23 5.74 -1.62
C GLU A 40 3.02 6.64 -2.85
N LEU A 41 2.85 6.01 -4.02
CA LEU A 41 2.47 6.68 -5.25
C LEU A 41 1.13 6.11 -5.73
N GLU A 42 0.06 6.90 -5.63
CA GLU A 42 -1.23 6.53 -6.20
C GLU A 42 -1.14 6.49 -7.72
N ILE A 43 -1.33 5.30 -8.30
CA ILE A 43 -1.27 5.11 -9.77
C ILE A 43 -2.64 4.99 -10.42
N ASN A 44 -3.71 5.10 -9.62
CA ASN A 44 -5.08 5.01 -10.09
C ASN A 44 -5.45 6.12 -11.09
N ASP A 45 -4.92 7.33 -10.87
CA ASP A 45 -5.18 8.51 -11.70
C ASP A 45 -4.48 8.44 -13.07
N PHE A 46 -3.47 7.58 -13.21
CA PHE A 46 -2.79 7.38 -14.49
C PHE A 46 -3.61 6.51 -15.45
N PRO A 47 -3.45 6.73 -16.77
CA PRO A 47 -4.14 5.95 -17.78
C PRO A 47 -3.77 4.46 -17.70
N GLN A 48 -4.68 3.61 -18.18
CA GLN A 48 -4.59 2.15 -18.09
C GLN A 48 -3.24 1.59 -18.56
N PHE A 49 -2.71 2.06 -19.70
CA PHE A 49 -1.44 1.57 -20.23
C PHE A 49 -0.25 1.90 -19.31
N ALA A 50 -0.22 3.12 -18.72
CA ALA A 50 0.86 3.56 -17.86
C ALA A 50 0.84 2.77 -16.55
N ARG A 51 -0.35 2.56 -16.00
CA ARG A 51 -0.58 1.68 -14.86
C ARG A 51 -0.08 0.27 -15.13
N TYR A 52 -0.48 -0.34 -16.25
CA TYR A 52 0.01 -1.67 -16.63
C TYR A 52 1.53 -1.70 -16.72
N LYS A 53 2.14 -0.68 -17.32
CA LYS A 53 3.59 -0.55 -17.44
C LYS A 53 4.29 -0.55 -16.08
N VAL A 54 3.83 0.25 -15.12
CA VAL A 54 4.47 0.31 -13.79
C VAL A 54 4.09 -0.83 -12.85
N THR A 55 2.99 -1.54 -13.12
CA THR A 55 2.66 -2.79 -12.41
C THR A 55 3.35 -4.00 -13.02
N HIS A 56 4.05 -3.85 -14.14
CA HIS A 56 4.71 -4.96 -14.84
C HIS A 56 5.98 -5.38 -14.10
N LYS A 57 6.16 -6.69 -13.88
CA LYS A 57 7.30 -7.24 -13.14
C LYS A 57 8.64 -6.73 -13.67
N ASP A 58 8.80 -6.69 -14.98
CA ASP A 58 10.01 -6.18 -15.65
C ASP A 58 10.34 -4.74 -15.24
N THR A 59 9.33 -3.87 -15.24
CA THR A 59 9.49 -2.47 -14.86
C THR A 59 9.76 -2.32 -13.36
N LEU A 60 9.10 -3.12 -12.51
CA LEU A 60 9.39 -3.15 -11.07
C LEU A 60 10.84 -3.55 -10.78
N VAL A 61 11.34 -4.58 -11.47
CA VAL A 61 12.75 -5.02 -11.37
C VAL A 61 13.68 -3.92 -11.86
N GLN A 62 13.41 -3.28 -13.01
CA GLN A 62 14.21 -2.17 -13.51
C GLN A 62 14.29 -1.01 -12.51
N ILE A 63 13.17 -0.62 -11.89
CA ILE A 63 13.17 0.45 -10.88
C ILE A 63 14.05 0.04 -9.69
N MET A 64 13.92 -1.20 -9.22
CA MET A 64 14.71 -1.74 -8.12
C MET A 64 16.21 -1.80 -8.44
N GLU A 65 16.59 -2.24 -9.64
CA GLU A 65 18.00 -2.31 -10.05
C GLU A 65 18.62 -0.92 -10.28
N HIS A 66 17.85 0.03 -10.83
CA HIS A 66 18.35 1.38 -11.09
C HIS A 66 18.46 2.24 -9.82
N THR A 67 17.48 2.13 -8.92
CA THR A 67 17.37 3.03 -7.76
C THR A 67 17.73 2.38 -6.44
N GLY A 68 17.71 1.05 -6.36
CA GLY A 68 17.84 0.32 -5.09
C GLY A 68 16.59 0.39 -4.21
N ALA A 69 15.49 0.98 -4.69
CA ALA A 69 14.22 1.01 -3.99
C ALA A 69 13.36 -0.21 -4.38
N ALA A 70 12.85 -0.93 -3.39
CA ALA A 70 11.87 -1.98 -3.63
C ALA A 70 10.51 -1.35 -3.95
N VAL A 71 9.89 -1.77 -5.05
CA VAL A 71 8.59 -1.28 -5.48
C VAL A 71 7.57 -2.41 -5.48
N THR A 72 6.48 -2.21 -4.76
CA THR A 72 5.40 -3.18 -4.60
C THR A 72 4.07 -2.55 -5.01
N ALA A 73 3.37 -3.14 -5.97
CA ALA A 73 2.01 -2.72 -6.29
C ALA A 73 1.01 -3.23 -5.24
N LYS A 74 0.22 -2.34 -4.66
CA LYS A 74 -0.80 -2.64 -3.64
C LYS A 74 -2.12 -1.94 -3.95
N GLY A 75 -3.19 -2.47 -3.37
CA GLY A 75 -4.55 -1.93 -3.53
C GLY A 75 -5.24 -2.41 -4.80
N GLN A 76 -6.39 -1.84 -5.08
CA GLN A 76 -7.27 -2.25 -6.17
C GLN A 76 -7.64 -1.08 -7.07
N TYR A 77 -7.80 -1.35 -8.37
CA TYR A 77 -8.20 -0.34 -9.33
C TYR A 77 -9.58 0.25 -8.96
N ALA A 78 -9.59 1.55 -8.71
CA ALA A 78 -10.77 2.37 -8.52
C ALA A 78 -11.19 2.99 -9.85
N ALA A 79 -12.23 2.45 -10.46
CA ALA A 79 -12.84 3.12 -11.61
C ALA A 79 -13.32 4.51 -11.18
N PRO A 80 -13.11 5.55 -12.00
CA PRO A 80 -13.59 6.89 -11.70
C PRO A 80 -15.11 6.86 -11.52
N GLY A 81 -15.60 7.40 -10.40
CA GLY A 81 -17.01 7.39 -10.04
C GLY A 81 -17.51 6.12 -9.33
N ARG A 82 -16.68 5.09 -9.15
CA ARG A 82 -17.02 3.92 -8.33
C ARG A 82 -16.19 3.94 -7.04
N PRO A 83 -16.78 4.26 -5.87
CA PRO A 83 -16.07 4.15 -4.61
C PRO A 83 -15.68 2.69 -4.36
N LEU A 84 -14.46 2.48 -3.85
CA LEU A 84 -14.02 1.16 -3.39
C LEU A 84 -14.84 0.76 -2.15
N ALA A 85 -14.88 -0.54 -1.87
CA ALA A 85 -15.49 -1.04 -0.64
C ALA A 85 -14.85 -0.35 0.58
N PRO A 86 -15.62 -0.14 1.67
CA PRO A 86 -15.10 0.47 2.89
C PRO A 86 -13.95 -0.38 3.46
N GLY A 87 -12.72 0.10 3.31
CA GLY A 87 -11.48 -0.58 3.71
C GLY A 87 -10.50 -0.85 2.57
N ASP A 88 -10.94 -0.78 1.32
CA ASP A 88 -10.10 -0.97 0.15
C ASP A 88 -9.41 0.34 -0.28
N ARG A 89 -8.09 0.27 -0.51
CA ARG A 89 -7.27 1.42 -0.96
C ARG A 89 -7.18 1.43 -2.48
N LYS A 90 -7.28 2.62 -3.07
CA LYS A 90 -7.06 2.83 -4.51
C LYS A 90 -5.69 2.29 -4.90
N LEU A 91 -5.55 1.79 -6.12
CA LEU A 91 -4.30 1.21 -6.61
C LEU A 91 -3.12 2.19 -6.45
N TYR A 92 -2.09 1.74 -5.73
CA TYR A 92 -0.89 2.50 -5.41
C TYR A 92 0.35 1.62 -5.52
N LEU A 93 1.50 2.27 -5.73
CA LEU A 93 2.81 1.64 -5.61
C LEU A 93 3.42 2.06 -4.29
N LEU A 94 3.80 1.07 -3.48
CA LEU A 94 4.62 1.25 -2.30
C LEU A 94 6.08 1.19 -2.75
N ILE A 95 6.84 2.25 -2.49
CA ILE A 95 8.25 2.34 -2.81
C ILE A 95 8.98 2.45 -1.47
N GLU A 96 9.75 1.44 -1.14
CA GLU A 96 10.49 1.33 0.12
C GLU A 96 11.99 1.19 -0.15
N GLY A 97 12.84 1.77 0.69
CA GLY A 97 14.27 1.79 0.44
C GLY A 97 15.09 2.15 1.68
N PRO A 98 16.41 1.88 1.66
CA PRO A 98 17.27 2.06 2.83
C PRO A 98 17.45 3.52 3.25
N THR A 99 17.21 4.49 2.35
CA THR A 99 17.35 5.93 2.63
C THR A 99 16.25 6.73 1.94
N GLU A 100 15.92 7.93 2.46
CA GLU A 100 14.97 8.85 1.79
C GLU A 100 15.42 9.23 0.39
N ARG A 101 16.74 9.32 0.15
CA ARG A 101 17.28 9.65 -1.18
C ARG A 101 16.90 8.57 -2.20
N VAL A 102 17.10 7.30 -1.84
CA VAL A 102 16.72 6.14 -2.67
C VAL A 102 15.22 6.13 -2.95
N VAL A 103 14.40 6.38 -1.92
CA VAL A 103 12.93 6.42 -2.07
C VAL A 103 12.49 7.56 -2.98
N LYS A 104 13.10 8.75 -2.84
CA LYS A 104 12.83 9.91 -3.67
C LYS A 104 13.26 9.69 -5.13
N GLU A 105 14.42 9.08 -5.35
CA GLU A 105 14.89 8.70 -6.68
C GLU A 105 13.98 7.64 -7.31
N GLY A 106 13.59 6.60 -6.55
CA GLY A 106 12.59 5.60 -6.94
C GLY A 106 11.28 6.23 -7.39
N LYS A 107 10.72 7.14 -6.58
CA LYS A 107 9.49 7.87 -6.92
C LYS A 107 9.63 8.69 -8.20
N ASN A 108 10.73 9.43 -8.35
CA ASN A 108 10.98 10.18 -9.58
C ASN A 108 11.12 9.26 -10.78
N TYR A 109 11.82 8.13 -10.65
CA TYR A 109 12.04 7.18 -11.74
C TYR A 109 10.72 6.53 -12.20
N VAL A 110 9.87 6.11 -11.26
CA VAL A 110 8.51 5.62 -11.55
C VAL A 110 7.71 6.66 -12.32
N LYS A 111 7.75 7.93 -11.88
CA LYS A 111 7.05 9.02 -12.56
C LYS A 111 7.56 9.22 -13.99
N ASN A 112 8.88 9.21 -14.19
CA ASN A 112 9.49 9.32 -15.51
C ASN A 112 9.09 8.17 -16.44
N ILE A 113 9.00 6.93 -15.94
CA ILE A 113 8.53 5.79 -16.72
C ILE A 113 7.08 5.99 -17.15
N ILE A 114 6.22 6.46 -16.25
CA ILE A 114 4.81 6.77 -16.54
C ILE A 114 4.73 7.86 -17.61
N GLU A 115 5.43 8.97 -17.43
CA GLU A 115 5.47 10.09 -18.37
C GLU A 115 5.99 9.65 -19.74
N THR A 116 7.05 8.85 -19.78
CA THR A 116 7.61 8.28 -21.02
C THR A 116 6.64 7.33 -21.70
N ALA A 117 5.93 6.49 -20.93
CA ALA A 117 4.91 5.60 -21.47
C ALA A 117 3.75 6.41 -22.06
N ILE A 118 3.33 7.49 -21.39
CA ILE A 118 2.27 8.38 -21.86
C ILE A 118 2.70 9.09 -23.15
N ALA A 119 3.91 9.63 -23.18
CA ALA A 119 4.46 10.30 -24.35
C ALA A 119 4.59 9.33 -25.55
N LYS A 120 5.06 8.09 -25.33
CA LYS A 120 5.16 7.07 -26.39
C LYS A 120 3.79 6.67 -26.95
N GLN A 121 2.76 6.60 -26.11
CA GLN A 121 1.40 6.26 -26.53
C GLN A 121 0.65 7.44 -27.16
N ALA A 122 1.03 8.68 -26.81
CA ALA A 122 0.51 9.91 -27.41
C ALA A 122 1.03 10.16 -28.83
N LEU A 123 1.94 9.32 -29.34
CA LEU A 123 2.34 9.30 -30.76
C LEU A 123 1.38 8.38 -31.54
N PRO A 124 0.41 8.93 -32.29
CA PRO A 124 -0.52 8.12 -33.08
C PRO A 124 0.22 7.56 -34.30
N GLY A 125 0.55 6.27 -34.27
CA GLY A 125 1.19 5.61 -35.42
C GLY A 125 1.55 4.14 -35.26
N ALA A 126 1.67 3.63 -34.02
CA ALA A 126 1.89 2.21 -33.78
C ALA A 126 0.58 1.51 -33.42
N ALA A 127 0.13 0.64 -34.32
CA ALA A 127 -1.13 -0.05 -34.31
C ALA A 127 -1.43 -0.85 -33.03
N GLY A 128 -2.68 -0.76 -32.58
CA GLY A 128 -3.54 -1.88 -32.16
C GLY A 128 -3.03 -2.84 -31.09
N GLN A 129 -3.61 -2.72 -29.89
CA GLN A 129 -4.18 -3.89 -29.21
C GLN A 129 -5.21 -3.45 -28.14
N PRO A 130 -6.52 -3.71 -28.34
CA PRO A 130 -7.48 -3.63 -27.26
C PRO A 130 -7.23 -4.79 -26.30
N GLN A 131 -6.55 -4.52 -25.19
CA GLN A 131 -6.32 -5.50 -24.12
C GLN A 131 -7.65 -5.90 -23.47
N GLY A 132 -8.22 -6.99 -23.98
CA GLY A 132 -8.83 -8.09 -23.21
C GLY A 132 -9.83 -7.68 -22.12
N ARG A 133 -11.06 -7.42 -22.54
CA ARG A 133 -12.24 -7.43 -21.67
C ARG A 133 -12.53 -8.88 -21.25
N TYR A 134 -11.92 -9.36 -20.16
CA TYR A 134 -12.36 -10.61 -19.54
C TYR A 134 -13.70 -10.37 -18.84
N ARG A 135 -14.75 -11.01 -19.36
CA ARG A 135 -16.04 -11.20 -18.70
C ARG A 135 -16.35 -12.70 -18.80
N ILE A 136 -16.45 -13.33 -17.64
CA ILE A 136 -17.03 -14.67 -17.47
C ILE A 136 -18.52 -14.66 -17.79
#